data_AF-A0A379F4M6-F1
#
_entry.id   AF-A0A379F4M6-F1
#
_cell.length_a   1.000
_cell.length_b   1.000
_cell.length_c   1.000
_cell.angle_alpha   90.00
_cell.angle_beta   90.00
_cell.angle_gamma   90.00
#
_symmetry.space_group_name_H-M   'P 1'
#
loop_
_entity.id
_entity.type
_entity.pdbx_description
1 polymer ?
#
loop_
_entity_poly.entity_id
_entity_poly.type
_entity_poly.pdbx_seq_one_letter_code
_entity_poly.pdbx_strand_id
1 'polypeptide(L)'
;MSVKLSSYVWDGCAHAGLKLTSVAIMARLADFSNDEGICWPSVVTIARQIGAGESTVRTAIKQLEKEGWLTSEKRRKGNRNASNIYQLNVEKLYQSAKKALSQPTKSDVSKPDTSGSDPSKFAASNSVPSESSKNRDFDPPAPEGDPSVTSKYDPLINHSSSQNSGEFSDQPKNDFLTRYPEAVIYSANFQKWGSADDLKCAKWLFSRKCEVFQEMGLKTPKEPNFTDWANDIRLMTTIDGHTHKEICQFYKRITQDDFWKKNVQCPRTLRAQWDDLTLRLAGKKKITIDSVERDETFRLIWGTGWKPKNKIQELAAIQAKKNGLGRMNEVAGLAAWRGIWQQVAEQVAQEVLL
;
A
#
# COMPACT_ATOMS: atom_id res chain seq x y z
N MET A 1 -7.46 4.90 11.65
CA MET A 1 -7.54 5.71 10.42
C MET A 1 -9.00 5.80 10.04
N SER A 2 -9.62 6.98 10.19
CA SER A 2 -11.04 7.15 9.85
C SER A 2 -11.18 7.57 8.38
N VAL A 3 -11.63 6.64 7.51
CA VAL A 3 -11.84 6.91 6.07
C VAL A 3 -12.89 8.00 5.84
N LYS A 4 -13.82 8.17 6.78
CA LYS A 4 -14.89 9.18 6.73
C LYS A 4 -14.35 10.60 6.86
N LEU A 5 -13.40 10.82 7.77
CA LEU A 5 -12.82 12.14 8.03
C LEU A 5 -11.97 12.63 6.85
N SER A 6 -11.19 11.74 6.21
CA SER A 6 -10.40 12.13 5.04
C SER A 6 -11.29 12.61 3.87
N SER A 7 -12.46 12.01 3.65
CA SER A 7 -13.44 12.50 2.63
C SER A 7 -13.96 13.90 2.98
N TYR A 8 -14.42 14.09 4.23
CA TYR A 8 -14.97 15.39 4.66
C TYR A 8 -13.95 16.52 4.62
N VAL A 9 -12.66 16.21 4.81
CA VAL A 9 -11.60 17.21 4.68
C VAL A 9 -11.47 17.69 3.24
N TRP A 10 -11.47 16.79 2.24
CA TRP A 10 -11.38 17.21 0.84
C TRP A 10 -12.62 17.99 0.41
N ASP A 11 -13.82 17.51 0.76
CA ASP A 11 -15.08 18.13 0.35
C ASP A 11 -15.31 19.48 1.07
N GLY A 12 -15.00 19.54 2.37
CA GLY A 12 -15.25 20.71 3.21
C GLY A 12 -14.14 21.77 3.15
N CYS A 13 -12.86 21.38 3.11
CA CYS A 13 -11.76 22.34 3.18
C CYS A 13 -11.48 23.03 1.84
N ALA A 14 -11.65 22.33 0.72
CA ALA A 14 -11.46 22.93 -0.61
C ALA A 14 -12.50 24.04 -0.88
N HIS A 15 -13.76 23.83 -0.49
CA HIS A 15 -14.83 24.80 -0.65
C HIS A 15 -14.79 25.95 0.38
N ALA A 16 -14.05 25.79 1.48
CA ALA A 16 -13.90 26.82 2.50
C ALA A 16 -12.80 27.86 2.20
N GLY A 17 -12.12 27.76 1.05
CA GLY A 17 -11.08 28.71 0.64
C GLY A 17 -9.75 28.54 1.39
N LEU A 18 -9.50 27.37 1.99
CA LEU A 18 -8.25 27.08 2.67
C LEU A 18 -7.09 26.96 1.66
N LYS A 19 -5.91 27.47 2.04
CA LYS A 19 -4.69 27.29 1.25
C LYS A 19 -4.37 25.80 1.12
N LEU A 20 -3.83 25.39 -0.04
CA LEU A 20 -3.51 23.99 -0.33
C LEU A 20 -2.67 23.32 0.76
N THR A 21 -1.71 24.04 1.35
CA THR A 21 -0.90 23.54 2.46
C THR A 21 -1.74 23.22 3.70
N SER A 22 -2.74 24.04 4.02
CA SER A 22 -3.65 23.80 5.14
C SER A 22 -4.57 22.60 4.88
N VAL A 23 -5.05 22.44 3.65
CA VAL A 23 -5.85 21.27 3.22
C VAL A 23 -5.01 19.99 3.31
N ALA A 24 -3.77 20.02 2.82
CA ALA A 24 -2.86 18.88 2.91
C ALA A 24 -2.53 18.51 4.37
N ILE A 25 -2.31 19.51 5.24
CA ILE A 25 -2.10 19.27 6.67
C ILE A 25 -3.34 18.64 7.29
N MET A 26 -4.52 19.16 6.99
CA MET A 26 -5.79 18.62 7.49
C MET A 26 -6.01 17.18 7.02
N ALA A 27 -5.72 16.87 5.76
CA ALA A 27 -5.85 15.53 5.21
C ALA A 27 -4.90 14.54 5.91
N ARG A 28 -3.65 14.96 6.16
CA ARG A 28 -2.70 14.15 6.94
C ARG A 28 -3.17 13.95 8.38
N LEU A 29 -3.70 14.97 9.05
CA LEU A 29 -4.25 14.85 10.40
C LEU A 29 -5.44 13.89 10.42
N ALA A 30 -6.32 13.95 9.41
CA ALA A 30 -7.46 13.04 9.27
C ALA A 30 -7.03 11.58 9.09
N ASP A 31 -5.99 11.32 8.29
CA ASP A 31 -5.46 9.97 8.12
C ASP A 31 -4.98 9.37 9.45
N PHE A 32 -4.38 10.18 10.32
CA PHE A 32 -3.91 9.77 11.64
C PHE A 32 -5.00 9.83 12.73
N SER A 33 -6.19 10.33 12.42
CA SER A 33 -7.25 10.49 13.40
C SER A 33 -8.01 9.20 13.70
N ASN A 34 -8.46 9.09 14.95
CA ASN A 34 -9.51 8.14 15.35
C ASN A 34 -10.89 8.66 14.91
N ASP A 35 -11.95 7.90 15.16
CA ASP A 35 -13.31 8.29 14.75
C ASP A 35 -13.83 9.55 15.49
N GLU A 36 -13.17 9.96 16.57
CA GLU A 36 -13.44 11.20 17.31
C GLU A 36 -12.64 12.41 16.79
N GLY A 37 -11.82 12.23 15.75
CA GLY A 37 -11.01 13.30 15.16
C GLY A 37 -9.73 13.64 15.92
N ILE A 38 -9.31 12.81 16.87
CA ILE A 38 -8.10 13.02 17.71
C ILE A 38 -6.90 12.33 17.06
N CYS A 39 -5.77 13.05 16.96
CA CYS A 39 -4.49 12.53 16.45
C CYS A 39 -3.29 13.18 17.16
N TRP A 40 -2.11 12.56 17.09
CA TRP A 40 -0.88 13.08 17.72
C TRP A 40 0.40 12.96 16.85
N PRO A 41 0.36 13.26 15.53
CA PRO A 41 1.57 13.28 14.72
C PRO A 41 2.52 14.41 15.13
N SER A 42 3.83 14.19 15.04
CA SER A 42 4.80 15.25 15.27
C SER A 42 4.81 16.26 14.12
N VAL A 43 5.14 17.52 14.39
CA VAL A 43 5.29 18.56 13.34
C VAL A 43 6.32 18.13 12.28
N VAL A 44 7.40 17.46 12.71
CA VAL A 44 8.44 16.92 11.84
C VAL A 44 7.87 15.86 10.89
N THR A 45 6.99 14.99 11.39
CA THR A 45 6.31 13.97 10.60
C THR A 45 5.41 14.59 9.54
N ILE A 46 4.61 15.60 9.92
CA ILE A 46 3.71 16.31 9.01
C ILE A 46 4.52 17.03 7.91
N ALA A 47 5.57 17.75 8.30
CA ALA A 47 6.47 18.46 7.40
C ALA A 47 7.08 17.53 6.35
N ARG A 48 7.65 16.40 6.79
CA ARG A 48 8.26 15.40 5.91
C ARG A 48 7.27 14.81 4.92
N GLN A 49 6.02 14.56 5.33
CA GLN A 49 5.02 13.91 4.47
C GLN A 49 4.42 14.86 3.44
N ILE A 50 4.30 16.15 3.77
CA ILE A 50 3.69 17.16 2.89
C ILE A 50 4.76 17.85 2.04
N GLY A 51 6.05 17.69 2.36
CA GLY A 51 7.14 18.38 1.69
C GLY A 51 7.20 19.88 2.04
N ALA A 52 6.66 20.28 3.19
CA ALA A 52 6.65 21.65 3.67
C ALA A 52 7.63 21.83 4.83
N GLY A 53 8.22 23.03 4.97
CA GLY A 53 9.08 23.35 6.12
C GLY A 53 8.30 23.34 7.44
N GLU A 54 8.95 22.97 8.55
CA GLU A 54 8.32 22.92 9.87
C GLU A 54 7.71 24.26 10.31
N SER A 55 8.35 25.38 9.94
CA SER A 55 7.84 26.73 10.18
C SER A 55 6.51 26.98 9.46
N THR A 56 6.40 26.53 8.21
CA THR A 56 5.17 26.59 7.42
C THR A 56 4.07 25.74 8.05
N VAL A 57 4.40 24.51 8.48
CA VAL A 57 3.44 23.63 9.16
C VAL A 57 2.92 24.25 10.45
N ARG A 58 3.80 24.79 11.31
CA ARG A 58 3.39 25.48 12.55
C ARG A 58 2.52 26.70 12.28
N THR A 59 2.82 27.45 11.23
CA THR A 59 2.06 28.65 10.85
C THR A 59 0.66 28.26 10.35
N ALA A 60 0.58 27.24 9.51
CA ALA A 60 -0.69 26.72 9.00
C ALA A 60 -1.56 26.12 10.11
N ILE A 61 -0.97 25.38 11.06
CA ILE A 61 -1.69 24.85 12.24
C ILE A 61 -2.28 25.99 13.07
N LYS A 62 -1.50 27.05 13.37
CA LYS A 62 -2.02 28.23 14.10
C LYS A 62 -3.16 28.93 13.35
N GLN A 63 -3.09 28.99 12.02
CA GLN A 63 -4.15 29.56 11.21
C GLN A 63 -5.42 28.69 11.26
N LEU A 64 -5.26 27.37 11.18
CA LEU A 64 -6.37 26.41 11.31
C LEU A 64 -7.02 26.45 12.70
N GLU A 65 -6.24 26.67 13.75
CA GLU A 65 -6.73 26.92 15.12
C GLU A 65 -7.51 28.22 15.21
N LYS A 66 -6.96 29.31 14.67
CA LYS A 66 -7.61 30.62 14.64
C LYS A 66 -8.95 30.57 13.90
N GLU A 67 -9.00 29.81 12.83
CA GLU A 67 -10.22 29.58 12.06
C GLU A 67 -11.13 28.52 12.70
N GLY A 68 -10.74 27.85 13.77
CA GLY A 68 -11.56 26.88 14.50
C GLY A 68 -11.76 25.53 13.80
N TRP A 69 -10.88 25.17 12.87
CA TRP A 69 -10.91 23.86 12.19
C TRP A 69 -10.32 22.74 13.02
N LEU A 70 -9.38 23.06 13.91
CA LEU A 70 -8.77 22.12 14.83
C LEU A 70 -8.42 22.82 16.14
N THR A 71 -8.21 22.05 17.18
CA THR A 71 -7.60 22.50 18.44
C THR A 71 -6.29 21.73 18.65
N SER A 72 -5.28 22.38 19.23
CA SER A 72 -4.05 21.69 19.66
C SER A 72 -3.81 21.83 21.15
N GLU A 73 -3.43 20.71 21.75
CA GLU A 73 -3.02 20.62 23.15
C GLU A 73 -1.56 20.20 23.24
N LYS A 74 -0.79 20.96 24.02
CA LYS A 74 0.60 20.62 24.29
C LYS A 74 0.67 19.54 25.33
N ARG A 75 1.18 18.37 24.95
CA ARG A 75 1.48 17.31 25.91
C ARG A 75 2.83 17.64 26.58
N ARG A 76 2.83 17.96 27.87
CA ARG A 76 4.07 18.09 28.64
C ARG A 76 4.25 16.85 29.52
N LYS A 77 5.26 16.02 29.21
CA LYS A 77 5.66 14.88 30.04
C LYS A 77 7.06 15.18 30.61
N GLY A 78 7.09 15.93 31.71
CA GLY A 78 8.34 16.36 32.35
C GLY A 78 9.19 17.31 31.48
N ASN A 79 10.51 17.12 31.47
CA ASN A 79 11.49 17.97 30.76
C ASN A 79 11.70 17.59 29.27
N ARG A 80 10.91 16.64 28.73
CA ARG A 80 10.95 16.26 27.31
C ARG A 80 9.69 16.75 26.62
N ASN A 81 9.84 17.44 25.50
CA ASN A 81 8.72 17.84 24.65
C ASN A 81 8.02 16.59 24.12
N ALA A 82 6.78 16.33 24.54
CA ALA A 82 5.96 15.31 23.90
C ALA A 82 5.22 15.92 22.70
N SER A 83 4.87 15.10 21.72
CA SER A 83 4.13 15.57 20.54
C SER A 83 2.76 16.13 20.94
N ASN A 84 2.34 17.20 20.27
CA ASN A 84 1.04 17.82 20.49
C ASN A 84 -0.09 16.84 20.14
N ILE A 85 -1.20 16.96 20.84
CA ILE A 85 -2.46 16.31 20.48
C ILE A 85 -3.25 17.31 19.66
N TYR A 86 -3.74 16.90 18.49
CA TYR A 86 -4.62 17.69 17.65
C TYR A 86 -6.00 17.04 17.62
N GLN A 87 -7.03 17.84 17.83
CA GLN A 87 -8.41 17.41 17.71
C GLN A 87 -9.08 18.19 16.59
N LEU A 88 -9.52 17.47 15.56
CA LEU A 88 -10.24 18.02 14.42
C LEU A 88 -11.66 18.38 14.82
N ASN A 89 -12.15 19.53 14.34
CA ASN A 89 -13.53 19.93 14.53
C ASN A 89 -14.41 19.20 13.50
N VAL A 90 -14.84 17.98 13.84
CA VAL A 90 -15.63 17.10 12.97
C VAL A 90 -16.96 17.75 12.58
N GLU A 91 -17.62 18.45 13.51
CA GLU A 91 -18.90 19.12 13.26
C GLU A 91 -18.74 20.23 12.19
N LYS A 92 -17.71 21.06 12.31
CA LYS A 92 -17.42 22.11 11.33
C LYS A 92 -17.03 21.56 9.96
N LEU A 93 -16.27 20.47 9.92
CA LEU A 93 -15.92 19.77 8.67
C LEU A 93 -17.17 19.22 7.99
N TYR A 94 -18.06 18.56 8.76
CA TYR A 94 -19.31 18.01 8.26
C TYR A 94 -20.26 19.11 7.74
N GLN A 95 -20.43 20.20 8.48
CA GLN A 95 -21.25 21.34 8.04
C GLN A 95 -20.70 21.97 6.76
N SER A 96 -19.38 22.08 6.65
CA SER A 96 -18.71 22.65 5.47
C SER A 96 -18.84 21.74 4.24
N ALA A 97 -18.71 20.43 4.41
CA ALA A 97 -18.93 19.44 3.35
C ALA A 97 -20.40 19.40 2.91
N LYS A 98 -21.34 19.45 3.87
CA LYS A 98 -22.79 19.51 3.57
C LYS A 98 -23.16 20.78 2.82
N LYS A 99 -22.55 21.92 3.19
CA LYS A 99 -22.74 23.20 2.47
C LYS A 99 -22.24 23.11 1.04
N ALA A 100 -21.10 22.46 0.79
CA ALA A 100 -20.57 22.21 -0.55
C ALA A 100 -21.52 21.35 -1.40
N LEU A 101 -22.12 20.30 -0.83
CA LEU A 101 -23.11 19.46 -1.54
C LEU A 101 -24.44 20.19 -1.83
N SER A 102 -24.82 21.18 -1.03
CA SER A 102 -26.09 21.90 -1.16
C SER A 102 -26.07 23.07 -2.15
N GLN A 103 -24.92 23.40 -2.75
CA GLN A 103 -24.89 24.41 -3.81
C GLN A 103 -25.34 23.78 -5.14
N PRO A 104 -26.47 24.22 -5.73
CA PRO A 104 -26.84 23.78 -7.07
C PRO A 104 -25.81 24.33 -8.04
N THR A 105 -25.13 23.42 -8.73
CA THR A 105 -24.41 23.71 -9.97
C THR A 105 -25.40 24.45 -10.88
N LYS A 106 -25.17 25.75 -11.11
CA LYS A 106 -25.77 26.44 -12.25
C LYS A 106 -25.29 25.68 -13.49
N SER A 107 -26.19 24.88 -14.03
CA SER A 107 -26.06 24.20 -15.30
C SER A 107 -26.00 25.24 -16.41
N ASP A 108 -24.81 25.49 -16.94
CA ASP A 108 -24.68 26.15 -18.25
C ASP A 108 -24.90 25.07 -19.32
N VAL A 109 -26.16 24.92 -19.71
CA VAL A 109 -26.56 24.15 -20.89
C VAL A 109 -26.33 25.06 -22.09
N SER A 110 -25.33 24.75 -22.90
CA SER A 110 -25.27 25.19 -24.29
C SER A 110 -24.60 24.13 -25.18
N LYS A 111 -25.50 23.46 -25.91
CA LYS A 111 -25.47 22.64 -27.14
C LYS A 111 -24.11 22.23 -27.79
N PRO A 112 -24.07 21.04 -28.42
CA PRO A 112 -22.97 20.61 -29.29
C PRO A 112 -23.25 21.04 -30.73
N ASP A 113 -22.27 21.65 -31.40
CA ASP A 113 -22.25 21.74 -32.86
C ASP A 113 -20.95 21.14 -33.41
N THR A 114 -21.15 20.11 -34.21
CA THR A 114 -20.26 19.48 -35.17
C THR A 114 -19.75 20.47 -36.22
N SER A 115 -18.44 20.55 -36.41
CA SER A 115 -17.82 20.70 -37.74
C SER A 115 -16.34 20.35 -37.65
N GLY A 116 -15.91 19.42 -38.51
CA GLY A 116 -14.53 18.92 -38.57
C GLY A 116 -13.55 19.90 -39.22
N SER A 117 -12.26 19.60 -39.05
CA SER A 117 -11.17 19.67 -40.04
C SER A 117 -9.83 19.41 -39.33
N ASP A 118 -9.22 18.26 -39.61
CA ASP A 118 -7.76 18.03 -39.53
C ASP A 118 -7.11 18.55 -40.84
N PRO A 119 -5.78 18.49 -41.06
CA PRO A 119 -4.63 18.79 -40.17
C PRO A 119 -3.54 19.62 -40.92
N SER A 120 -2.72 20.46 -40.27
CA SER A 120 -1.35 20.76 -40.78
C SER A 120 -0.45 21.59 -39.83
N LYS A 121 0.62 20.94 -39.36
CA LYS A 121 2.05 21.27 -39.54
C LYS A 121 2.42 22.76 -39.75
N PHE A 122 3.22 23.34 -38.83
CA PHE A 122 4.46 24.14 -39.06
C PHE A 122 5.13 24.33 -37.69
N ALA A 123 6.27 23.70 -37.42
CA ALA A 123 7.64 24.18 -37.72
C ALA A 123 8.12 25.30 -36.79
N ALA A 124 9.24 25.01 -36.14
CA ALA A 124 10.00 25.84 -35.22
C ALA A 124 10.40 27.20 -35.81
N SER A 125 10.57 28.21 -34.95
CA SER A 125 11.86 28.92 -34.82
C SER A 125 11.86 29.92 -33.66
N ASN A 126 12.87 29.71 -32.83
CA ASN A 126 13.70 30.67 -32.09
C ASN A 126 13.38 32.16 -32.23
N SER A 127 13.26 32.85 -31.10
CA SER A 127 13.75 34.22 -30.93
C SER A 127 14.02 34.55 -29.45
N VAL A 128 15.29 34.75 -29.15
CA VAL A 128 15.91 35.49 -28.03
C VAL A 128 17.08 36.23 -28.72
N PRO A 129 17.45 37.50 -28.44
CA PRO A 129 17.79 38.09 -27.13
C PRO A 129 17.36 39.57 -26.95
N SER A 130 17.41 40.22 -25.77
CA SER A 130 18.61 40.71 -25.06
C SER A 130 18.19 41.35 -23.72
N GLU A 131 18.88 41.00 -22.62
CA GLU A 131 19.85 41.80 -21.83
C GLU A 131 19.30 42.69 -20.69
N SER A 132 19.74 42.40 -19.45
CA SER A 132 20.45 43.37 -18.58
C SER A 132 20.97 42.71 -17.29
N SER A 133 22.27 42.40 -17.32
CA SER A 133 23.29 42.65 -16.29
C SER A 133 22.96 42.71 -14.78
N LYS A 134 23.59 41.81 -14.00
CA LYS A 134 24.63 42.19 -13.01
C LYS A 134 25.44 40.99 -12.49
N ASN A 135 26.75 41.14 -12.63
CA ASN A 135 27.87 40.27 -12.27
C ASN A 135 27.96 39.92 -10.77
N ARG A 136 28.49 38.72 -10.47
CA ARG A 136 29.61 38.50 -9.54
C ARG A 136 30.38 37.23 -9.94
N ASP A 137 31.61 37.41 -10.43
CA ASP A 137 32.66 36.38 -10.54
C ASP A 137 33.38 36.20 -9.21
N PHE A 138 33.86 34.97 -8.93
CA PHE A 138 35.26 34.71 -8.57
C PHE A 138 35.59 33.20 -8.63
N ASP A 139 36.75 32.89 -9.22
CA ASP A 139 37.25 31.61 -9.71
C ASP A 139 37.62 30.52 -8.66
N PRO A 140 37.71 29.24 -9.07
CA PRO A 140 38.40 28.16 -8.35
C PRO A 140 39.80 27.86 -8.93
N PRO A 141 40.80 27.47 -8.12
CA PRO A 141 42.01 26.84 -8.63
C PRO A 141 42.00 25.31 -8.42
N ALA A 142 42.32 24.57 -9.48
CA ALA A 142 43.02 23.28 -9.40
C ALA A 142 44.55 23.57 -9.25
N PRO A 143 45.41 22.62 -8.82
CA PRO A 143 45.78 21.48 -9.68
C PRO A 143 46.16 20.15 -8.97
N GLU A 144 45.98 19.08 -9.74
CA GLU A 144 46.82 17.88 -9.95
C GLU A 144 47.53 17.14 -8.78
N GLY A 145 47.33 15.81 -8.77
CA GLY A 145 48.21 14.84 -8.11
C GLY A 145 47.59 13.44 -7.98
N ASP A 146 47.58 12.65 -9.05
CA ASP A 146 47.53 11.17 -9.01
C ASP A 146 48.96 10.62 -8.73
N PRO A 147 49.24 9.34 -8.33
CA PRO A 147 48.42 8.15 -8.56
C PRO A 147 48.34 7.09 -7.42
N SER A 148 47.28 6.29 -7.47
CA SER A 148 47.19 4.83 -7.26
C SER A 148 48.27 4.07 -6.45
N VAL A 149 47.90 3.48 -5.30
CA VAL A 149 48.42 2.17 -4.82
C VAL A 149 47.34 1.40 -4.06
N THR A 150 47.25 0.11 -4.37
CA THR A 150 46.41 -0.93 -3.77
C THR A 150 47.11 -1.61 -2.58
N SER A 151 46.44 -1.82 -1.44
CA SER A 151 46.79 -2.86 -0.45
C SER A 151 45.60 -3.13 0.47
N LYS A 152 44.85 -4.22 0.28
CA LYS A 152 44.95 -5.50 1.00
C LYS A 152 44.97 -5.38 2.54
N TYR A 153 43.95 -5.98 3.14
CA TYR A 153 43.75 -6.22 4.57
C TYR A 153 44.79 -7.17 5.18
N ASP A 154 44.89 -7.04 6.51
CA ASP A 154 45.51 -7.85 7.58
C ASP A 154 46.89 -7.43 8.07
N PRO A 155 47.01 -7.26 9.40
CA PRO A 155 47.68 -8.31 10.16
C PRO A 155 47.02 -8.67 11.50
N LEU A 156 46.92 -9.98 11.74
CA LEU A 156 46.98 -10.58 13.07
C LEU A 156 48.26 -10.13 13.80
N ILE A 157 48.13 -9.57 15.00
CA ILE A 157 49.15 -9.71 16.05
C ILE A 157 48.43 -9.93 17.40
N ASN A 158 48.53 -11.17 17.89
CA ASN A 158 48.43 -11.47 19.31
C ASN A 158 49.70 -10.99 20.02
N HIS A 159 49.58 -10.35 21.18
CA HIS A 159 50.10 -10.83 22.48
C HIS A 159 50.29 -9.67 23.48
N SER A 160 49.65 -9.86 24.65
CA SER A 160 50.06 -9.48 25.99
C SER A 160 49.67 -8.11 26.59
N SER A 161 48.72 -8.23 27.54
CA SER A 161 48.64 -7.64 28.88
C SER A 161 48.40 -6.12 29.05
N SER A 162 47.16 -5.78 29.39
CA SER A 162 46.87 -5.31 30.77
C SER A 162 45.46 -5.76 31.19
N GLN A 163 45.37 -6.34 32.39
CA GLN A 163 44.11 -6.68 33.03
C GLN A 163 43.57 -5.45 33.75
N ASN A 164 42.38 -4.99 33.36
CA ASN A 164 41.31 -4.56 34.26
C ASN A 164 40.01 -4.25 33.49
N SER A 165 38.89 -4.74 34.03
CA SER A 165 37.48 -4.54 33.62
C SER A 165 36.85 -5.47 32.56
N GLY A 166 37.02 -6.79 32.74
CA GLY A 166 36.01 -7.74 32.29
C GLY A 166 34.84 -7.74 33.27
N GLU A 167 33.67 -7.20 32.88
CA GLU A 167 32.34 -7.69 33.32
C GLU A 167 31.11 -6.95 32.73
N PHE A 168 31.23 -5.92 31.88
CA PHE A 168 30.04 -5.18 31.39
C PHE A 168 29.66 -5.35 29.91
N SER A 169 30.46 -6.01 29.07
CA SER A 169 30.18 -6.10 27.62
C SER A 169 29.14 -7.17 27.25
N ASP A 170 29.11 -8.30 27.96
CA ASP A 170 28.23 -9.43 27.60
C ASP A 170 26.94 -9.49 28.43
N GLN A 171 26.82 -8.67 29.49
CA GLN A 171 25.64 -8.63 30.35
C GLN A 171 24.34 -8.40 29.56
N PRO A 172 24.24 -7.42 28.64
CA PRO A 172 23.01 -7.17 27.90
C PRO A 172 22.61 -8.36 27.00
N LYS A 173 23.60 -9.07 26.45
CA LYS A 173 23.39 -10.24 25.58
C LYS A 173 22.96 -11.45 26.39
N ASN A 174 23.61 -11.71 27.51
CA ASN A 174 23.26 -12.81 28.42
C ASN A 174 21.86 -12.61 29.02
N ASP A 175 21.53 -11.38 29.44
CA ASP A 175 20.20 -11.01 29.94
C ASP A 175 19.10 -11.17 28.86
N PHE A 176 19.46 -10.94 27.58
CA PHE A 176 18.56 -11.14 26.45
C PHE A 176 18.32 -12.63 26.18
N LEU A 177 19.38 -13.42 26.08
CA LEU A 177 19.29 -14.87 25.83
C LEU A 177 18.62 -15.62 26.99
N THR A 178 18.73 -15.11 28.22
CA THR A 178 17.99 -15.66 29.36
C THR A 178 16.49 -15.38 29.24
N ARG A 179 16.10 -14.22 28.68
CA ARG A 179 14.69 -13.86 28.46
C ARG A 179 14.07 -14.56 27.24
N TYR A 180 14.87 -14.83 26.22
CA TYR A 180 14.45 -15.45 24.97
C TYR A 180 15.42 -16.57 24.56
N PRO A 181 15.43 -17.71 25.30
CA PRO A 181 16.35 -18.81 25.04
C PRO A 181 16.19 -19.44 23.66
N GLU A 182 15.01 -19.31 23.05
CA GLU A 182 14.68 -19.79 21.71
C GLU A 182 15.19 -18.87 20.59
N ALA A 183 15.71 -17.69 20.89
CA ALA A 183 16.16 -16.71 19.90
C ALA A 183 17.42 -17.16 19.16
N VAL A 184 17.25 -17.68 17.95
CA VAL A 184 18.36 -18.13 17.07
C VAL A 184 18.92 -16.99 16.21
N ILE A 185 18.09 -15.99 15.90
CA ILE A 185 18.49 -14.80 15.16
C ILE A 185 18.00 -13.55 15.88
N TYR A 186 18.87 -12.55 16.04
CA TYR A 186 18.55 -11.30 16.72
C TYR A 186 19.37 -10.13 16.18
N SER A 187 18.88 -8.91 16.39
CA SER A 187 19.55 -7.67 15.97
C SER A 187 20.66 -7.30 16.96
N ALA A 188 21.64 -6.52 16.50
CA ALA A 188 22.76 -6.07 17.35
C ALA A 188 22.31 -5.27 18.60
N ASN A 189 21.13 -4.66 18.54
CA ASN A 189 20.52 -3.96 19.68
C ASN A 189 19.51 -4.80 20.48
N PHE A 190 19.40 -6.09 20.19
CA PHE A 190 18.53 -7.07 20.87
C PHE A 190 17.02 -6.72 20.90
N GLN A 191 16.57 -5.80 20.05
CA GLN A 191 15.16 -5.41 19.98
C GLN A 191 14.32 -6.31 19.10
N LYS A 192 14.94 -6.96 18.10
CA LYS A 192 14.27 -7.82 17.15
C LYS A 192 14.92 -9.17 17.16
N TRP A 193 14.10 -10.21 17.16
CA TRP A 193 14.58 -11.58 17.18
C TRP A 193 13.52 -12.55 16.69
N GLY A 194 13.96 -13.75 16.32
CA GLY A 194 13.09 -14.87 15.97
C GLY A 194 13.68 -16.21 16.38
N SER A 195 12.82 -17.20 16.55
CA SER A 195 13.17 -18.59 16.82
C SER A 195 13.71 -19.31 15.57
N ALA A 196 14.14 -20.55 15.75
CA ALA A 196 14.54 -21.42 14.63
C ALA A 196 13.40 -21.59 13.59
N ASP A 197 12.17 -21.79 14.06
CA ASP A 197 11.00 -21.96 13.19
C ASP A 197 10.60 -20.67 12.50
N ASP A 198 10.72 -19.52 13.18
CA ASP A 198 10.49 -18.20 12.58
C ASP A 198 11.47 -17.93 11.45
N LEU A 199 12.76 -18.24 11.67
CA LEU A 199 13.80 -18.10 10.65
C LEU A 199 13.58 -19.05 9.47
N LYS A 200 13.16 -20.30 9.74
CA LYS A 200 12.82 -21.27 8.71
C LYS A 200 11.65 -20.80 7.85
N CYS A 201 10.60 -20.29 8.48
CA CYS A 201 9.46 -19.67 7.80
C CYS A 201 9.90 -18.45 6.98
N ALA A 202 10.73 -17.56 7.53
CA ALA A 202 11.26 -16.39 6.83
C ALA A 202 12.03 -16.77 5.55
N LYS A 203 12.92 -17.76 5.65
CA LYS A 203 13.67 -18.30 4.51
C LYS A 203 12.75 -18.91 3.46
N TRP A 204 11.72 -19.64 3.88
CA TRP A 204 10.72 -20.19 2.96
C TRP A 204 9.96 -19.10 2.20
N LEU A 205 9.48 -18.05 2.90
CA LEU A 205 8.81 -16.91 2.27
C LEU A 205 9.71 -16.24 1.24
N PHE A 206 11.02 -16.11 1.53
CA PHE A 206 11.96 -15.51 0.60
C PHE A 206 12.22 -16.41 -0.62
N SER A 207 12.36 -17.72 -0.41
CA SER A 207 12.47 -18.70 -1.50
C SER A 207 11.27 -18.60 -2.44
N ARG A 208 10.05 -18.54 -1.89
CA ARG A 208 8.82 -18.40 -2.69
C ARG A 208 8.80 -17.09 -3.48
N LYS A 209 9.30 -16.00 -2.89
CA LYS A 209 9.45 -14.72 -3.59
C LYS A 209 10.45 -14.82 -4.75
N CYS A 210 11.58 -15.49 -4.56
CA CYS A 210 12.55 -15.72 -5.64
C CYS A 210 11.94 -16.51 -6.80
N GLU A 211 11.17 -17.56 -6.52
CA GLU A 211 10.44 -18.34 -7.53
C GLU A 211 9.52 -17.43 -8.36
N VAL A 212 8.73 -16.58 -7.71
CA VAL A 212 7.80 -15.66 -8.38
C VAL A 212 8.51 -14.63 -9.27
N PHE A 213 9.68 -14.15 -8.84
CA PHE A 213 10.51 -13.26 -9.65
C PHE A 213 11.07 -13.98 -10.88
N GLN A 214 11.51 -15.24 -10.71
CA GLN A 214 11.98 -16.08 -11.80
C GLN A 214 10.87 -16.41 -12.81
N GLU A 215 9.66 -16.75 -12.34
CA GLU A 215 8.46 -16.98 -13.16
C GLU A 215 8.12 -15.75 -14.02
N MET A 216 8.39 -14.54 -13.51
CA MET A 216 8.17 -13.28 -14.23
C MET A 216 9.39 -12.84 -15.08
N GLY A 217 10.44 -13.65 -15.18
CA GLY A 217 11.66 -13.31 -15.93
C GLY A 217 12.44 -12.13 -15.35
N LEU A 218 12.25 -11.84 -14.06
CA LEU A 218 12.91 -10.73 -13.35
C LEU A 218 14.20 -11.19 -12.68
N LYS A 219 15.12 -10.25 -12.45
CA LYS A 219 16.34 -10.48 -11.67
C LYS A 219 15.98 -10.91 -10.24
N THR A 220 16.74 -11.87 -9.71
CA THR A 220 16.59 -12.36 -8.33
C THR A 220 16.58 -11.19 -7.34
N PRO A 221 15.60 -11.15 -6.42
CA PRO A 221 15.48 -10.06 -5.46
C PRO A 221 16.66 -10.05 -4.50
N LYS A 222 17.01 -8.86 -4.00
CA LYS A 222 18.03 -8.70 -2.96
C LYS A 222 17.60 -9.45 -1.70
N GLU A 223 18.56 -10.11 -1.06
CA GLU A 223 18.37 -10.80 0.21
C GLU A 223 17.82 -9.84 1.29
N PRO A 224 16.73 -10.21 1.97
CA PRO A 224 16.13 -9.38 2.99
C PRO A 224 16.93 -9.44 4.30
N ASN A 225 16.65 -8.52 5.20
CA ASN A 225 17.07 -8.68 6.58
C ASN A 225 16.27 -9.81 7.24
N PHE A 226 16.86 -11.01 7.32
CA PHE A 226 16.21 -12.17 7.93
C PHE A 226 15.88 -11.98 9.41
N THR A 227 16.62 -11.13 10.13
CA THR A 227 16.27 -10.78 11.52
C THR A 227 14.96 -10.03 11.60
N ASP A 228 14.71 -9.08 10.68
CA ASP A 228 13.45 -8.35 10.60
C ASP A 228 12.30 -9.28 10.21
N TRP A 229 12.52 -10.13 9.22
CA TRP A 229 11.50 -11.07 8.74
C TRP A 229 11.12 -12.11 9.79
N ALA A 230 12.11 -12.73 10.44
CA ALA A 230 11.88 -13.69 11.51
C ALA A 230 11.16 -13.03 12.69
N ASN A 231 11.52 -11.78 13.04
CA ASN A 231 10.80 -11.04 14.07
C ASN A 231 9.34 -10.77 13.69
N ASP A 232 9.07 -10.31 12.46
CA ASP A 232 7.70 -10.06 12.02
C ASP A 232 6.87 -11.37 12.02
N ILE A 233 7.44 -12.50 11.60
CA ILE A 233 6.80 -13.82 11.66
C ILE A 233 6.54 -14.26 13.10
N ARG A 234 7.52 -14.09 14.00
CA ARG A 234 7.34 -14.36 15.42
C ARG A 234 6.18 -13.58 15.99
N LEU A 235 6.02 -12.31 15.61
CA LEU A 235 4.90 -11.52 16.07
C LEU A 235 3.57 -12.03 15.48
N MET A 236 3.56 -12.53 14.25
CA MET A 236 2.37 -13.19 13.68
C MET A 236 2.00 -14.47 14.42
N THR A 237 2.98 -15.22 14.93
CA THR A 237 2.71 -16.46 15.67
C THR A 237 2.34 -16.23 17.12
N THR A 238 3.03 -15.32 17.79
CA THR A 238 2.85 -15.09 19.23
C THR A 238 1.76 -14.07 19.57
N ILE A 239 1.53 -13.07 18.71
CA ILE A 239 0.53 -12.02 18.94
C ILE A 239 -0.73 -12.27 18.12
N ASP A 240 -0.59 -12.57 16.83
CA ASP A 240 -1.76 -12.72 15.95
C ASP A 240 -2.34 -14.14 15.97
N GLY A 241 -1.65 -15.09 16.62
CA GLY A 241 -2.11 -16.46 16.81
C GLY A 241 -2.08 -17.32 15.54
N HIS A 242 -1.30 -16.95 14.53
CA HIS A 242 -1.14 -17.74 13.31
C HIS A 242 -0.01 -18.75 13.42
N THR A 243 -0.20 -19.96 12.92
CA THR A 243 0.89 -20.94 12.84
C THR A 243 1.83 -20.60 11.67
N HIS A 244 3.12 -21.00 11.75
CA HIS A 244 4.05 -20.84 10.62
C HIS A 244 3.51 -21.49 9.34
N LYS A 245 2.77 -22.60 9.47
CA LYS A 245 2.14 -23.29 8.36
C LYS A 245 1.06 -22.43 7.70
N GLU A 246 0.19 -21.79 8.47
CA GLU A 246 -0.82 -20.86 7.95
C GLU A 246 -0.16 -19.67 7.27
N ILE A 247 0.88 -19.09 7.87
CA ILE A 247 1.64 -17.98 7.28
C ILE A 247 2.20 -18.37 5.90
N CYS A 248 2.87 -19.52 5.80
CA CYS A 248 3.41 -20.03 4.53
C CYS A 248 2.30 -20.29 3.50
N GLN A 249 1.21 -20.94 3.91
CA GLN A 249 0.09 -21.25 3.01
C GLN A 249 -0.60 -19.99 2.50
N PHE A 250 -0.80 -19.01 3.37
CA PHE A 250 -1.42 -17.75 3.02
C PHE A 250 -0.52 -16.94 2.06
N TYR A 251 0.77 -16.85 2.36
CA TYR A 251 1.74 -16.22 1.48
C TYR A 251 1.79 -16.91 0.10
N LYS A 252 1.76 -18.24 0.05
CA LYS A 252 1.67 -19.01 -1.20
C LYS A 252 0.47 -18.56 -2.04
N ARG A 253 -0.71 -18.46 -1.42
CA ARG A 253 -1.94 -18.05 -2.11
C ARG A 253 -1.85 -16.61 -2.62
N ILE A 254 -1.28 -15.71 -1.84
CA ILE A 254 -1.07 -14.30 -2.22
C ILE A 254 -0.14 -14.19 -3.43
N THR A 255 0.93 -14.98 -3.47
CA THR A 255 1.87 -14.95 -4.61
C THR A 255 1.28 -15.41 -5.94
N GLN A 256 0.14 -16.11 -5.91
CA GLN A 256 -0.60 -16.54 -7.11
C GLN A 256 -1.55 -15.46 -7.64
N ASP A 257 -1.86 -14.43 -6.84
CA ASP A 257 -2.75 -13.34 -7.23
C ASP A 257 -1.94 -12.20 -7.87
N ASP A 258 -2.28 -11.83 -9.11
CA ASP A 258 -1.51 -10.85 -9.88
C ASP A 258 -1.47 -9.45 -9.27
N PHE A 259 -2.48 -9.10 -8.50
CA PHE A 259 -2.55 -7.82 -7.79
C PHE A 259 -1.73 -7.89 -6.51
N TRP A 260 -1.96 -8.91 -5.67
CA TRP A 260 -1.35 -8.96 -4.35
C TRP A 260 0.10 -9.39 -4.35
N LYS A 261 0.54 -10.21 -5.31
CA LYS A 261 1.96 -10.58 -5.44
C LYS A 261 2.88 -9.38 -5.66
N LYS A 262 2.34 -8.24 -6.12
CA LYS A 262 3.07 -6.96 -6.25
C LYS A 262 3.08 -6.16 -4.96
N ASN A 263 1.98 -6.17 -4.21
CA ASN A 263 1.78 -5.36 -3.00
C ASN A 263 2.33 -6.01 -1.72
N VAL A 264 2.36 -7.33 -1.64
CA VAL A 264 2.79 -8.08 -0.43
C VAL A 264 4.15 -8.75 -0.68
N GLN A 265 5.21 -8.04 -0.30
CA GLN A 265 6.60 -8.41 -0.60
C GLN A 265 7.42 -8.92 0.59
N CYS A 266 6.88 -8.85 1.80
CA CYS A 266 7.57 -9.25 3.03
C CYS A 266 6.58 -9.58 4.17
N PRO A 267 7.03 -10.25 5.25
CA PRO A 267 6.16 -10.62 6.37
C PRO A 267 5.47 -9.42 7.03
N ARG A 268 6.12 -8.26 7.11
CA ARG A 268 5.49 -7.04 7.64
C ARG A 268 4.23 -6.63 6.89
N THR A 269 4.31 -6.56 5.57
CA THR A 269 3.16 -6.16 4.75
C THR A 269 2.12 -7.27 4.69
N LEU A 270 2.55 -8.53 4.74
CA LEU A 270 1.66 -9.68 4.89
C LEU A 270 0.81 -9.56 6.16
N ARG A 271 1.45 -9.32 7.30
CA ARG A 271 0.79 -9.12 8.60
C ARG A 271 -0.18 -7.94 8.57
N ALA A 272 0.27 -6.79 8.05
CA ALA A 272 -0.55 -5.57 8.01
C ALA A 272 -1.78 -5.69 7.10
N GLN A 273 -1.79 -6.63 6.16
CA GLN A 273 -2.90 -6.85 5.22
C GLN A 273 -3.64 -8.16 5.50
N TRP A 274 -3.31 -8.87 6.58
CA TRP A 274 -3.79 -10.23 6.82
C TRP A 274 -5.32 -10.33 6.83
N ASP A 275 -6.00 -9.47 7.58
CA ASP A 275 -7.46 -9.49 7.72
C ASP A 275 -8.18 -9.09 6.42
N ASP A 276 -7.73 -8.01 5.77
CA ASP A 276 -8.29 -7.57 4.48
C ASP A 276 -8.14 -8.65 3.40
N LEU A 277 -6.96 -9.29 3.34
CA LEU A 277 -6.70 -10.40 2.44
C LEU A 277 -7.56 -11.61 2.79
N THR A 278 -7.75 -11.92 4.08
CA THR A 278 -8.56 -13.06 4.51
C THR A 278 -10.01 -12.87 4.07
N LEU A 279 -10.58 -11.68 4.25
CA LEU A 279 -11.93 -11.36 3.80
C LEU A 279 -12.07 -11.46 2.27
N ARG A 280 -11.11 -10.89 1.52
CA ARG A 280 -11.13 -10.91 0.05
C ARG A 280 -10.89 -12.31 -0.53
N LEU A 281 -10.05 -13.11 0.11
CA LEU A 281 -9.75 -14.48 -0.32
C LEU A 281 -10.81 -15.48 0.15
N ALA A 282 -11.55 -15.20 1.22
CA ALA A 282 -12.72 -15.99 1.62
C ALA A 282 -13.87 -15.89 0.59
N GLY A 283 -14.06 -14.71 -0.03
CA GLY A 283 -15.02 -14.50 -1.12
C GLY A 283 -14.67 -15.22 -2.44
N LYS A 284 -13.40 -15.61 -2.62
CA LYS A 284 -12.94 -16.41 -3.77
C LYS A 284 -12.90 -17.89 -3.40
N LYS A 285 -14.06 -18.54 -3.20
CA LYS A 285 -14.11 -20.01 -3.27
C LYS A 285 -13.85 -20.41 -4.72
N LYS A 286 -12.85 -21.26 -4.96
CA LYS A 286 -12.58 -21.81 -6.29
C LYS A 286 -13.76 -22.68 -6.67
N ILE A 287 -14.64 -22.17 -7.53
CA ILE A 287 -15.76 -22.94 -8.04
C ILE A 287 -15.18 -23.96 -9.01
N THR A 288 -15.31 -25.23 -8.67
CA THR A 288 -14.99 -26.32 -9.59
C THR A 288 -16.04 -26.30 -10.69
N ILE A 289 -15.73 -25.66 -11.81
CA ILE A 289 -16.58 -25.64 -12.99
C ILE A 289 -16.32 -26.92 -13.76
N ASP A 290 -17.35 -27.74 -13.94
CA ASP A 290 -17.31 -28.86 -14.89
C ASP A 290 -17.27 -28.30 -16.31
N SER A 291 -16.10 -28.39 -16.95
CA SER A 291 -15.90 -27.89 -18.31
C SER A 291 -16.68 -28.68 -19.35
N VAL A 292 -16.96 -29.97 -19.09
CA VAL A 292 -17.70 -30.83 -20.01
C VAL A 292 -19.16 -30.41 -19.99
N GLU A 293 -19.78 -30.31 -18.81
CA GLU A 293 -21.16 -29.85 -18.67
C GLU A 293 -21.36 -28.47 -19.30
N ARG A 294 -20.42 -27.54 -19.04
CA ARG A 294 -20.48 -26.19 -19.60
C ARG A 294 -20.50 -26.19 -21.14
N ASP A 295 -19.54 -26.90 -21.76
CA ASP A 295 -19.36 -26.85 -23.21
C ASP A 295 -20.45 -27.66 -23.94
N GLU A 296 -20.93 -28.76 -23.34
CA GLU A 296 -22.12 -29.49 -23.82
C GLU A 296 -23.38 -28.63 -23.74
N THR A 297 -23.57 -27.92 -22.63
CA THR A 297 -24.74 -27.06 -22.45
C THR A 297 -24.78 -25.99 -23.53
N PHE A 298 -23.65 -25.35 -23.83
CA PHE A 298 -23.55 -24.39 -24.94
C PHE A 298 -24.09 -24.96 -26.25
N ARG A 299 -23.67 -26.17 -26.65
CA ARG A 299 -24.14 -26.76 -27.92
C ARG A 299 -25.64 -27.03 -27.92
N LEU A 300 -26.22 -27.35 -26.76
CA LEU A 300 -27.62 -27.75 -26.64
C LEU A 300 -28.60 -26.58 -26.48
N ILE A 301 -28.18 -25.43 -25.91
CA ILE A 301 -29.12 -24.35 -25.55
C ILE A 301 -29.86 -23.70 -26.72
N TRP A 302 -29.38 -23.89 -27.96
CA TRP A 302 -30.01 -23.36 -29.17
C TRP A 302 -30.88 -24.37 -29.92
N GLY A 303 -30.86 -25.63 -29.48
CA GLY A 303 -31.74 -26.66 -30.04
C GLY A 303 -33.20 -26.46 -29.61
N THR A 304 -34.13 -26.90 -30.46
CA THR A 304 -35.55 -26.93 -30.13
C THR A 304 -35.81 -27.98 -29.04
N GLY A 305 -36.46 -27.59 -27.94
CA GLY A 305 -36.84 -28.50 -26.86
C GLY A 305 -35.83 -28.73 -25.74
N TRP A 306 -34.70 -28.02 -25.73
CA TRP A 306 -33.76 -28.07 -24.59
C TRP A 306 -34.39 -27.51 -23.31
N LYS A 307 -34.11 -28.16 -22.17
CA LYS A 307 -34.54 -27.74 -20.84
C LYS A 307 -33.35 -27.71 -19.87
N PRO A 308 -33.23 -26.67 -19.02
CA PRO A 308 -32.15 -26.58 -18.04
C PRO A 308 -32.32 -27.65 -16.95
N LYS A 309 -31.21 -28.30 -16.57
CA LYS A 309 -31.18 -29.31 -15.49
C LYS A 309 -30.86 -28.71 -14.12
N ASN A 310 -30.05 -27.64 -14.11
CA ASN A 310 -29.54 -26.99 -12.91
C ASN A 310 -29.75 -25.48 -13.00
N LYS A 311 -29.77 -24.79 -11.85
CA LYS A 311 -29.94 -23.32 -11.79
C LYS A 311 -28.86 -22.56 -12.56
N ILE A 312 -27.63 -23.10 -12.60
CA ILE A 312 -26.52 -22.54 -13.41
C ILE A 312 -26.86 -22.57 -14.90
N GLN A 313 -27.39 -23.69 -15.42
CA GLN A 313 -27.75 -23.81 -16.83
C GLN A 313 -28.86 -22.83 -17.22
N GLU A 314 -29.87 -22.69 -16.36
CA GLU A 314 -30.99 -21.77 -16.56
C GLU A 314 -30.52 -20.32 -16.65
N LEU A 315 -29.81 -19.84 -15.63
CA LEU A 315 -29.33 -18.47 -15.55
C LEU A 315 -28.30 -18.16 -16.66
N ALA A 316 -27.39 -19.10 -16.95
CA ALA A 316 -26.41 -18.94 -18.02
C ALA A 316 -27.09 -18.86 -19.40
N ALA A 317 -28.11 -19.69 -19.66
CA ALA A 317 -28.86 -19.66 -20.91
C ALA A 317 -29.63 -18.33 -21.09
N ILE A 318 -30.24 -17.81 -20.03
CA ILE A 318 -30.92 -16.49 -20.04
C ILE A 318 -29.91 -15.39 -20.39
N GLN A 319 -28.77 -15.38 -19.70
CA GLN A 319 -27.72 -14.38 -19.90
C GLN A 319 -27.10 -14.47 -21.30
N ALA A 320 -26.90 -15.68 -21.84
CA ALA A 320 -26.39 -15.88 -23.19
C ALA A 320 -27.36 -15.42 -24.28
N LYS A 321 -28.66 -15.67 -24.11
CA LYS A 321 -29.70 -15.14 -25.02
C LYS A 321 -29.74 -13.62 -24.98
N LYS A 322 -29.69 -13.02 -23.78
CA LYS A 322 -29.65 -11.57 -23.59
C LYS A 322 -28.42 -10.92 -24.25
N ASN A 323 -27.26 -11.58 -24.16
CA ASN A 323 -26.01 -11.11 -24.75
C ASN A 323 -25.86 -11.47 -26.25
N GLY A 324 -26.88 -12.08 -26.86
CA GLY A 324 -26.90 -12.35 -28.31
C GLY A 324 -25.92 -13.42 -28.77
N LEU A 325 -25.48 -14.33 -27.90
CA LEU A 325 -24.46 -15.34 -28.24
C LEU A 325 -24.87 -16.26 -29.39
N GLY A 326 -26.17 -16.49 -29.60
CA GLY A 326 -26.67 -17.28 -30.74
C GLY A 326 -26.46 -16.64 -32.12
N ARG A 327 -26.05 -15.35 -32.17
CA ARG A 327 -25.70 -14.65 -33.42
C ARG A 327 -24.19 -14.56 -33.63
N MET A 328 -23.39 -15.00 -32.66
CA MET A 328 -21.93 -14.97 -32.74
C MET A 328 -21.41 -16.22 -33.46
N ASN A 329 -20.20 -16.13 -34.01
CA ASN A 329 -19.50 -17.32 -34.48
C ASN A 329 -19.16 -18.25 -33.30
N GLU A 330 -18.99 -19.55 -33.58
CA GLU A 330 -18.86 -20.57 -32.53
C GLU A 330 -17.68 -20.30 -31.59
N VAL A 331 -16.55 -19.84 -32.13
CA VAL A 331 -15.33 -19.57 -31.34
C VAL A 331 -15.51 -18.38 -30.38
N ALA A 332 -16.04 -17.26 -30.86
CA ALA A 332 -16.29 -16.10 -30.01
C ALA A 332 -17.46 -16.35 -29.04
N GLY A 333 -18.49 -17.07 -29.51
CA GLY A 333 -19.61 -17.50 -28.67
C GLY A 333 -19.14 -18.38 -27.52
N LEU A 334 -18.27 -19.36 -27.77
CA LEU A 334 -17.70 -20.24 -26.74
C LEU A 334 -16.85 -19.44 -25.74
N ALA A 335 -16.02 -18.52 -26.23
CA ALA A 335 -15.22 -17.65 -25.37
C ALA A 335 -16.10 -16.78 -24.45
N ALA A 336 -17.14 -16.16 -25.00
CA ALA A 336 -18.11 -15.37 -24.23
C ALA A 336 -18.91 -16.25 -23.25
N TRP A 337 -19.29 -17.45 -23.67
CA TRP A 337 -20.02 -18.41 -22.84
C TRP A 337 -19.23 -18.85 -21.62
N ARG A 338 -17.92 -19.09 -21.77
CA ARG A 338 -17.03 -19.41 -20.64
C ARG A 338 -17.06 -18.34 -19.56
N GLY A 339 -17.03 -17.06 -19.97
CA GLY A 339 -17.16 -15.93 -19.05
C GLY A 339 -18.53 -15.87 -18.37
N ILE A 340 -19.61 -16.03 -19.14
CA ILE A 340 -20.99 -16.03 -18.61
C ILE A 340 -21.21 -17.16 -17.61
N TRP A 341 -20.79 -18.38 -17.95
CA TRP A 341 -20.94 -19.55 -17.10
C TRP A 341 -20.21 -19.38 -15.77
N GLN A 342 -18.99 -18.84 -15.81
CA GLN A 342 -18.23 -18.56 -14.59
C GLN A 342 -18.94 -17.54 -13.71
N GLN A 343 -19.42 -16.42 -14.27
CA GLN A 343 -20.15 -15.40 -13.51
C GLN A 343 -21.42 -15.96 -12.86
N VAL A 344 -22.18 -16.77 -13.59
CA VAL A 344 -23.41 -17.39 -13.07
C VAL A 344 -23.10 -18.42 -12.00
N ALA A 345 -22.07 -19.25 -12.18
CA ALA A 345 -21.66 -20.21 -11.16
C ALA A 345 -21.24 -19.48 -9.87
N GLU A 346 -20.55 -18.35 -9.98
CA GLU A 346 -20.20 -17.46 -8.87
C GLU A 346 -21.43 -16.89 -8.15
N GLN A 347 -22.43 -16.42 -8.89
CA GLN A 347 -23.68 -15.92 -8.32
C GLN A 347 -24.46 -17.01 -7.56
N VAL A 348 -24.62 -18.19 -8.17
CA VAL A 348 -25.34 -19.31 -7.54
C VAL A 348 -24.62 -19.79 -6.28
N ALA A 349 -23.28 -19.83 -6.28
CA ALA A 349 -22.51 -20.19 -5.09
C ALA A 349 -22.63 -19.15 -3.95
N GLN A 350 -22.85 -17.88 -4.28
CA GLN A 350 -23.10 -16.81 -3.31
C GLN A 350 -24.53 -16.89 -2.72
N GLU A 351 -25.54 -17.21 -3.54
CA GLU A 351 -26.93 -17.38 -3.08
C GLU A 351 -27.12 -18.52 -2.10
N VAL A 352 -26.36 -19.62 -2.23
CA VAL A 352 -26.47 -20.79 -1.33
C VAL A 352 -25.91 -20.52 0.08
N LEU A 353 -25.16 -19.43 0.26
CA LEU A 353 -24.54 -19.05 1.54
C LEU A 353 -25.35 -18.00 2.32
N LEU A 354 -26.43 -17.47 1.75
CA LEU A 354 -27.40 -16.57 2.39
C LEU A 354 -28.67 -17.34 2.73
#